data_AF-A0ABD5Y9S1-F1
#
_entry.id   AF-A0ABD5Y9S1-F1
#
_cell.length_a   1.000
_cell.length_b   1.000
_cell.length_c   1.000
_cell.angle_alpha   90.00
_cell.angle_beta   90.00
_cell.angle_gamma   90.00
#
_symmetry.space_group_name_H-M   'P 1'
#
loop_
_entity.id
_entity.type
_entity.pdbx_description
1 polymer ?
#
loop_
_entity_poly.entity_id
_entity_poly.type
_entity_poly.pdbx_seq_one_letter_code
_entity_poly.pdbx_strand_id
1 'polypeptide(L)'
;MSRNRTYRCLDCLEHTVSREFDVPHLSVTCPNCGSFERFVNDAVFQQFRAFEESPPTEIDWERLDRTEKLVVSERLVRSTKTLADFEIVEGEASAGSTDAPVGEGEASAGSADAPAEEGETPAGD
;
A
#
# COMPACT_ATOMS: atom_id res chain seq x y z
N MET A 1 -20.85 16.01 7.96
CA MET A 1 -19.70 16.72 7.39
C MET A 1 -18.56 15.74 7.29
N SER A 2 -18.16 15.35 6.08
CA SER A 2 -16.93 14.57 5.90
C SER A 2 -15.76 15.48 6.24
N ARG A 3 -14.94 15.09 7.22
CA ARG A 3 -13.70 15.82 7.54
C ARG A 3 -12.60 15.27 6.68
N ASN A 4 -11.95 16.12 5.88
CA ASN A 4 -10.77 15.70 5.13
C ASN A 4 -9.73 15.15 6.10
N ARG A 5 -9.19 13.98 5.77
CA ARG A 5 -8.09 13.32 6.45
C ARG A 5 -6.84 13.39 5.60
N THR A 6 -5.72 13.68 6.25
CA THR A 6 -4.40 13.70 5.64
C THR A 6 -3.78 12.32 5.76
N TYR A 7 -3.12 11.87 4.70
CA TYR A 7 -2.40 10.61 4.65
C TYR A 7 -1.00 10.86 4.13
N ARG A 8 0.01 10.21 4.72
CA ARG A 8 1.44 10.39 4.41
C ARG A 8 2.02 9.14 3.76
N CYS A 9 2.81 9.33 2.72
CA CYS A 9 3.54 8.26 2.06
C CYS A 9 4.53 7.62 3.04
N LEU A 10 4.52 6.28 3.18
CA LEU A 10 5.44 5.56 4.09
C LEU A 10 6.86 5.37 3.55
N ASP A 11 7.05 5.61 2.24
CA ASP A 11 8.35 5.48 1.57
C ASP A 11 9.15 6.78 1.71
N CYS A 12 8.74 7.88 1.05
CA CYS A 12 9.48 9.14 1.15
C CYS A 12 9.22 9.93 2.43
N LEU A 13 8.11 9.71 3.14
CA LEU A 13 7.68 10.49 4.32
C LEU A 13 7.44 12.00 4.07
N GLU A 14 7.78 12.53 2.90
CA GLU A 14 7.70 13.95 2.56
C GLU A 14 6.30 14.37 2.08
N HIS A 15 5.63 13.51 1.30
CA HIS A 15 4.38 13.88 0.65
C HIS A 15 3.14 13.38 1.40
N THR A 16 2.10 14.21 1.39
CA THR A 16 0.78 13.87 1.94
C THR A 16 -0.34 14.14 0.96
N VAL A 17 -1.38 13.30 0.99
CA VAL A 17 -2.63 13.49 0.25
C VAL A 17 -3.80 13.69 1.20
N SER A 18 -4.76 14.53 0.82
CA SER A 18 -5.99 14.77 1.58
C SER A 18 -7.19 14.12 0.92
N ARG A 19 -7.99 13.37 1.68
CA ARG A 19 -9.20 12.66 1.18
C ARG A 19 -10.35 12.76 2.18
N GLU A 20 -11.58 12.66 1.70
CA GLU A 20 -12.80 12.73 2.54
C GLU A 20 -13.13 11.43 3.28
N PHE A 21 -12.51 10.32 2.88
CA PHE A 21 -12.69 9.02 3.53
C PHE A 21 -11.84 8.91 4.79
N ASP A 22 -12.36 8.21 5.80
CA ASP A 22 -11.67 7.94 7.07
C ASP A 22 -11.27 6.44 7.13
N VAL A 23 -10.20 6.10 6.43
CA VAL A 23 -9.63 4.75 6.35
C VAL A 23 -8.24 4.74 7.01
N PRO A 24 -7.71 3.57 7.41
CA PRO A 24 -6.38 3.50 8.03
C PRO A 24 -5.24 3.83 7.07
N HIS A 25 -5.38 3.42 5.81
CA HIS A 25 -4.38 3.64 4.78
C HIS A 25 -5.02 3.66 3.39
N LEU A 26 -4.30 4.22 2.44
CA LEU A 26 -4.60 4.21 1.01
C LEU A 26 -3.46 3.51 0.27
N SER A 27 -3.75 2.77 -0.79
CA SER A 27 -2.73 2.26 -1.69
C SER A 27 -2.82 3.04 -3.00
N VAL A 28 -1.88 3.97 -3.19
CA VAL A 28 -1.84 4.86 -4.36
C VAL A 28 -0.38 5.17 -4.71
N THR A 29 -0.13 5.49 -5.97
CA THR A 29 1.18 5.98 -6.40
C THR A 29 1.47 7.34 -5.76
N CYS A 30 2.62 7.44 -5.09
CA CYS A 30 3.06 8.71 -4.53
C CYS A 30 3.47 9.66 -5.66
N PRO A 31 2.87 10.86 -5.76
CA PRO A 31 3.24 11.82 -6.80
C PRO A 31 4.62 12.46 -6.59
N ASN A 32 5.23 12.26 -5.42
CA ASN A 32 6.58 12.77 -5.11
C ASN A 32 7.68 11.76 -5.47
N CYS A 33 7.64 10.55 -4.89
CA CYS A 33 8.68 9.55 -5.13
C CYS A 33 8.34 8.54 -6.24
N GLY A 34 7.11 8.53 -6.78
CA GLY A 34 6.69 7.59 -7.81
C GLY A 34 6.42 6.16 -7.33
N SER A 35 6.74 5.84 -6.06
CA SER A 35 6.49 4.52 -5.47
C SER A 35 4.99 4.25 -5.34
N PHE A 36 4.56 3.04 -5.75
CA PHE A 36 3.23 2.53 -5.42
C PHE A 36 3.27 1.95 -4.01
N GLU A 37 2.83 2.75 -3.03
CA GLU A 37 3.04 2.45 -1.61
C GLU A 37 1.79 2.77 -0.79
N ARG A 38 1.75 2.25 0.44
CA ARG A 38 0.74 2.64 1.42
C ARG A 38 0.96 4.07 1.92
N PHE A 39 -0.08 4.87 1.80
CA PHE A 39 -0.24 6.15 2.48
C PHE A 39 -1.00 5.93 3.79
N VAL A 40 -0.35 6.14 4.93
CA VAL A 40 -0.96 5.96 6.26
C VAL A 40 -1.57 7.26 6.74
N ASN A 41 -2.67 7.19 7.47
CA ASN A 41 -3.28 8.37 8.10
C ASN A 41 -2.24 9.18 8.90
N ASP A 42 -2.16 10.49 8.68
CA ASP A 42 -1.07 11.32 9.22
C ASP A 42 -1.08 11.33 10.75
N ALA A 43 -2.25 11.35 11.40
CA ALA A 43 -2.33 11.29 12.86
C ALA A 43 -1.77 9.96 13.43
N VAL A 44 -2.00 8.85 12.73
CA VAL A 44 -1.40 7.54 13.08
C VAL A 44 0.11 7.60 12.92
N PHE A 45 0.61 8.17 11.82
CA PHE A 45 2.04 8.32 11.59
C PHE A 45 2.71 9.21 12.64
N GLN A 46 2.09 10.33 13.04
CA GLN A 46 2.62 11.19 14.09
C GLN A 46 2.72 10.46 15.44
N GLN A 47 1.70 9.65 15.78
CA GLN A 47 1.74 8.84 17.00
C GLN A 47 2.85 7.79 16.95
N PHE A 48 3.01 7.12 15.82
CA PHE A 48 4.10 6.18 15.59
C PHE A 48 5.46 6.86 15.79
N ARG A 49 5.67 8.03 15.18
CA ARG A 49 6.91 8.81 15.32
C ARG A 49 7.17 9.22 16.77
N ALA A 50 6.15 9.69 17.48
CA ALA A 50 6.29 10.06 18.88
C ALA A 50 6.76 8.87 19.75
N PHE A 51 6.27 7.65 19.48
CA PHE A 51 6.72 6.45 20.18
C PHE A 51 8.08 5.93 19.70
N GLU A 52 8.45 6.11 18.45
CA GLU A 52 9.82 5.84 17.99
C GLU A 52 10.84 6.76 18.68
N GLU A 53 10.46 8.01 18.95
CA GLU A 53 11.31 8.98 19.65
C GLU A 53 11.30 8.78 21.17
N SER A 54 10.17 8.36 21.72
CA SER A 54 9.99 8.11 23.15
C SER A 54 9.10 6.88 23.35
N PRO A 55 9.68 5.67 23.43
CA PRO A 55 8.92 4.43 23.57
C PRO A 55 8.00 4.44 24.79
N PRO A 56 6.76 3.94 24.67
CA PRO A 56 5.86 3.77 25.82
C PRO A 56 6.41 2.72 26.80
N THR A 57 6.08 2.86 28.08
CA THR A 57 6.57 1.95 29.14
C THR A 57 5.69 0.72 29.35
N GLU A 58 4.42 0.80 28.95
CA GLU A 58 3.39 -0.21 29.21
C GLU A 58 3.47 -1.40 28.24
N ILE A 59 4.16 -1.23 27.12
CA ILE A 59 4.38 -2.27 26.10
C ILE A 59 5.84 -2.27 25.68
N ASP A 60 6.39 -3.46 25.43
CA ASP A 60 7.76 -3.62 24.95
C ASP A 60 7.87 -3.24 23.47
N TRP A 61 7.90 -1.93 23.21
CA TRP A 61 7.85 -1.34 21.87
C TRP A 61 8.98 -1.84 20.96
N GLU A 62 10.16 -2.16 21.51
CA GLU A 62 11.31 -2.62 20.73
C GLU A 62 11.15 -4.03 20.18
N ARG A 63 10.26 -4.84 20.77
CA ARG A 63 9.94 -6.19 20.27
C ARG A 63 9.02 -6.19 19.07
N LEU A 64 8.31 -5.08 18.83
CA LEU A 64 7.35 -4.97 17.72
C LEU A 64 8.05 -4.61 16.42
N ASP A 65 7.66 -5.26 15.33
CA ASP A 65 8.07 -4.85 14.00
C ASP A 65 7.38 -3.54 13.56
N ARG A 66 7.87 -2.94 12.47
CA ARG A 66 7.35 -1.64 11.98
C ARG A 66 5.84 -1.68 11.69
N THR A 67 5.34 -2.80 11.17
CA THR A 67 3.92 -2.97 10.85
C THR A 67 3.10 -3.08 12.14
N GLU A 68 3.56 -3.87 13.10
CA GLU A 68 2.90 -4.02 14.40
C GLU A 68 2.83 -2.68 15.15
N LYS A 69 3.93 -1.94 15.17
CA LYS A 69 3.98 -0.58 15.72
C LYS A 69 2.94 0.36 15.09
N LEU A 70 2.83 0.34 13.76
CA LEU A 70 1.82 1.12 13.05
C LEU A 70 0.39 0.69 13.39
N VAL A 71 0.14 -0.62 13.60
CA VAL A 71 -1.16 -1.13 14.04
C VAL A 71 -1.49 -0.65 15.45
N VAL A 72 -0.56 -0.70 16.40
CA VAL A 72 -0.76 -0.17 17.76
C VAL A 72 -1.10 1.33 17.69
N SER A 73 -0.32 2.12 16.96
CA SER A 73 -0.61 3.55 16.78
C SER A 73 -1.98 3.81 16.14
N GLU A 74 -2.40 2.99 15.17
CA GLU A 74 -3.70 3.12 14.51
C GLU A 74 -4.85 2.92 15.48
N ARG A 75 -4.75 1.88 16.30
CA ARG A 75 -5.75 1.54 17.32
C ARG A 75 -5.85 2.61 18.41
N LEU A 76 -4.73 3.19 18.85
CA LEU A 76 -4.73 4.26 19.85
C LEU A 76 -5.36 5.56 19.32
N VAL A 77 -5.07 5.93 18.07
CA VAL A 77 -5.53 7.20 17.50
C VAL A 77 -6.97 7.13 16.99
N ARG A 78 -7.38 5.97 16.46
CA ARG A 78 -8.63 5.84 15.68
C ARG A 78 -9.65 4.89 16.31
N SER A 79 -9.31 4.22 17.41
CA SER A 79 -10.25 3.42 18.21
C SER A 79 -10.27 3.91 19.66
N THR A 80 -11.11 3.32 20.50
CA THR A 80 -11.15 3.57 21.95
C THR A 80 -10.13 2.71 22.72
N LYS A 81 -9.08 2.25 22.03
CA LYS A 81 -8.07 1.34 22.59
C LYS A 81 -7.00 2.12 23.32
N THR A 82 -6.43 1.52 24.35
CA THR A 82 -5.34 2.07 25.16
C THR A 82 -4.14 1.13 25.12
N LEU A 83 -2.98 1.56 25.61
CA LEU A 83 -1.79 0.71 25.67
C LEU A 83 -2.02 -0.58 26.47
N ALA A 84 -2.89 -0.52 27.50
CA ALA A 84 -3.26 -1.68 28.30
C ALA A 84 -4.11 -2.73 27.56
N ASP A 85 -4.64 -2.41 26.38
CA ASP A 85 -5.40 -3.35 25.55
C ASP A 85 -4.52 -4.28 24.71
N PHE A 86 -3.19 -4.10 24.71
CA PHE A 86 -2.26 -4.86 23.89
C PHE A 86 -1.42 -5.82 24.73
N GLU A 87 -1.20 -7.01 24.18
CA GLU A 87 -0.32 -8.03 24.73
C GLU A 87 0.63 -8.49 23.62
N ILE A 88 1.92 -8.61 23.93
CA ILE A 88 2.92 -9.15 22.99
C ILE A 88 2.98 -10.65 23.23
N VAL A 89 2.53 -11.41 22.24
CA VAL A 89 2.58 -12.88 22.25
C VAL A 89 3.75 -13.33 21.39
N GLU A 90 4.51 -14.31 21.86
CA GLU A 90 5.57 -14.92 21.06
C GLU A 90 4.95 -15.74 19.91
N GLY A 91 5.06 -15.23 18.68
CA GLY A 91 4.70 -15.93 17.45
C GLY A 91 5.87 -15.87 16.47
N GLU A 92 6.02 -16.90 15.64
CA GLU A 92 6.97 -16.86 14.51
C GLU A 92 6.70 -15.59 13.70
N ALA A 93 7.72 -14.74 13.58
CA ALA A 93 7.65 -13.47 12.87
C ALA A 93 6.88 -13.67 11.56
N SER A 94 5.76 -12.96 11.41
CA SER A 94 4.91 -13.07 10.22
C SER A 94 5.74 -12.70 9.00
N ALA A 95 6.33 -13.70 8.35
CA ALA A 95 7.00 -13.57 7.08
C ALA A 95 5.95 -13.00 6.12
N GLY A 96 6.19 -11.77 5.66
CA GLY A 96 5.30 -11.07 4.77
C GLY A 96 4.85 -11.99 3.65
N SER A 97 3.54 -12.02 3.40
CA SER A 97 2.95 -12.74 2.28
C SER A 97 3.60 -12.22 0.99
N THR A 98 4.60 -12.94 0.48
CA THR A 98 5.18 -12.67 -0.84
C THR A 98 4.12 -13.02 -1.89
N ASP A 99 3.93 -12.02 -2.73
CA ASP A 99 3.16 -11.96 -3.95
C ASP A 99 3.16 -13.25 -4.81
N ALA A 100 2.00 -13.51 -5.42
CA ALA A 100 1.77 -14.62 -6.33
C ALA A 100 2.81 -14.67 -7.47
N PRO A 101 3.25 -15.84 -7.93
CA PRO A 101 3.91 -15.91 -9.22
C PRO A 101 2.89 -15.59 -10.32
N VAL A 102 3.11 -14.45 -10.97
CA VAL A 102 2.52 -14.10 -12.27
C VAL A 102 2.85 -15.23 -13.25
N GLY A 103 1.84 -16.00 -13.61
CA GLY A 103 1.93 -16.97 -14.70
C GLY A 103 1.86 -16.25 -16.03
N GLU A 104 3.01 -15.83 -16.55
CA GLU A 104 3.19 -15.47 -17.96
C GLU A 104 3.15 -16.75 -18.79
N GLY A 105 2.08 -16.94 -19.56
CA GLY A 105 1.88 -18.07 -20.46
C GLY A 105 1.64 -17.59 -21.89
N GLU A 106 2.75 -17.42 -22.61
CA GLU A 106 2.93 -17.52 -24.07
C GLU A 106 1.70 -17.40 -24.99
N ALA A 107 1.57 -16.24 -25.64
CA ALA A 107 0.88 -16.15 -26.92
C ALA A 107 1.80 -16.71 -28.03
N SER A 108 1.67 -18.01 -28.31
CA SER A 108 2.20 -18.62 -29.53
C SER A 108 1.35 -18.19 -30.74
N ALA A 109 1.75 -17.12 -31.43
CA ALA A 109 1.24 -16.80 -32.76
C ALA A 109 1.95 -17.67 -33.80
N GLY A 110 1.41 -18.86 -34.04
CA GLY A 110 1.81 -19.71 -35.16
C GLY A 110 1.33 -19.12 -36.49
N SER A 111 2.28 -18.89 -37.40
CA SER A 111 2.05 -18.52 -38.80
C SER A 111 1.16 -19.53 -39.51
N ALA A 112 0.17 -19.03 -40.27
CA ALA A 112 -0.40 -19.74 -41.40
C ALA A 112 -0.32 -18.84 -42.64
N ASP A 113 0.28 -19.41 -43.69
CA ASP A 113 0.67 -18.81 -44.95
C ASP A 113 -0.47 -18.90 -45.99
N ALA A 114 -0.74 -17.76 -46.65
CA ALA A 114 -1.15 -17.57 -48.06
C ALA A 114 -2.57 -18.01 -48.56
N PRO A 115 -2.94 -17.74 -49.83
CA PRO A 115 -3.40 -16.43 -50.35
C PRO A 115 -4.73 -16.53 -51.16
N ALA A 116 -5.38 -15.40 -51.48
CA ALA A 116 -6.24 -15.28 -52.67
C ALA A 116 -6.52 -13.81 -52.99
N GLU A 117 -6.02 -13.37 -54.14
CA GLU A 117 -6.32 -12.10 -54.79
C GLU A 117 -7.71 -12.21 -55.44
N GLU A 118 -8.64 -11.33 -55.08
CA GLU A 118 -9.85 -11.06 -55.86
C GLU A 118 -9.79 -9.61 -56.36
N GLY A 119 -10.03 -9.46 -57.66
CA GLY A 119 -9.58 -8.33 -58.46
C GLY A 119 -10.48 -7.10 -58.45
N GLU A 120 -9.99 -6.04 -59.09
CA GLU A 120 -10.83 -5.08 -59.78
C GLU A 120 -10.01 -4.29 -60.81
N THR A 121 -10.42 -4.36 -62.07
CA THR A 121 -9.94 -3.51 -63.18
C THR A 121 -10.39 -2.06 -62.99
N PRO A 122 -9.62 -1.08 -63.50
CA PRO A 122 -10.26 -0.19 -64.48
C PRO A 122 -9.38 0.19 -65.69
N ALA A 123 -10.10 0.64 -66.71
CA ALA A 123 -9.72 1.00 -68.08
C ALA A 123 -8.70 2.14 -68.23
N GLY A 124 -8.02 2.16 -69.38
CA GLY A 124 -7.28 3.31 -69.89
C GLY A 124 -6.65 3.09 -71.27
N ASP A 125 -7.33 3.61 -72.30
CA ASP A 125 -7.01 3.83 -73.74
C ASP A 125 -6.55 2.64 -74.61
#